data_AF-A0A843TAQ3-F1
#
_entry.id   AF-A0A843TAQ3-F1
#
_cell.length_a   1.000
_cell.length_b   1.000
_cell.length_c   1.000
_cell.angle_alpha   90.00
_cell.angle_beta   90.00
_cell.angle_gamma   90.00
#
_symmetry.space_group_name_H-M   'P 1'
#
loop_
_entity.id
_entity.type
_entity.pdbx_description
1 polymer ?
#
loop_
_entity_poly.entity_id
_entity_poly.type
_entity_poly.pdbx_seq_one_letter_code
_entity_poly.pdbx_strand_id
1 'polypeptide(L)'
;MLSKSIQRLVLTGGVLLLGAGCDLDVINVLQPDRERALADPEDLEALIGGAFSVFFSGIHGWPEGDCCGHVPNMYPNYATEMTGIPLSGGSETVVEPRLALTNTPSVSIDGPRGHRILWQVMNLVASNVHDGLRTLDETDVRIVDEGVDVTPRARAFAKLMQGIAWGYMAMGFDKALVIPETEPLGEEILQQGRDALIPAEEARQMALASIEAAKEIASQNGITFPAYSSSPLFFGTPEPMTTDDFVRVANTFAARILALSARTPAERRQVAWGRVLELTTNGLTRDLEYVLDGSEVDEGQRSSLLYFRLEDNVPGCANCFRWDNRLIGQADISGRYQTWLATPLNRRDRFDIATPDRRITGATPQSNGAYTRYWGHNNGFPEGRGLYFRSGYQWARHFFRGFDANSGTAILASADENRLLRAEALIHMGDLSGAAELINVTRTRSHTLDDGITYPGLPPVTRDGVPESADCAPRIDSGACGDLMVALRYERMIELAGLDAFRGFADSRGFGLLPDDSFLVAPVPGNELEVFSLPIYTFGGDGGEWSARYAPVTMADMQ
;
A
#
# COMPACT_ATOMS: atom_id res chain seq x y z
N MET A 1 35.51 24.40 6.08
CA MET A 1 34.04 24.22 6.20
C MET A 1 33.83 22.74 6.29
N LEU A 2 33.71 22.24 7.52
CA LEU A 2 33.77 20.82 7.87
C LEU A 2 32.39 20.21 7.66
N SER A 3 32.27 19.36 6.64
CA SER A 3 31.18 18.39 6.51
C SER A 3 31.38 17.33 7.59
N LYS A 4 30.47 17.28 8.57
CA LYS A 4 30.37 16.16 9.50
C LYS A 4 29.46 15.12 8.86
N SER A 5 30.06 14.06 8.34
CA SER A 5 29.35 12.85 7.95
C SER A 5 28.73 12.22 9.20
N ILE A 6 27.40 12.25 9.31
CA ILE A 6 26.64 11.55 10.36
C ILE A 6 26.65 10.06 9.99
N GLN A 7 27.49 9.27 10.64
CA GLN A 7 27.39 7.81 10.62
C GLN A 7 26.22 7.41 11.53
N ARG A 8 25.07 7.09 10.94
CA ARG A 8 23.92 6.54 11.65
C ARG A 8 24.24 5.11 12.08
N LEU A 9 24.32 4.88 13.38
CA LEU A 9 24.41 3.55 13.96
C LEU A 9 22.99 2.96 14.00
N VAL A 10 22.60 2.22 12.96
CA VAL A 10 21.34 1.46 12.97
C VAL A 10 21.55 0.22 13.84
N LEU A 11 20.96 0.22 15.03
CA LEU A 11 20.90 -0.94 15.91
C LEU A 11 19.96 -1.98 15.29
N THR A 12 20.54 -2.92 14.54
CA THR A 12 19.83 -4.08 14.01
C THR A 12 19.52 -5.03 15.17
N GLY A 13 18.27 -5.04 15.63
CA GLY A 13 17.74 -6.04 16.56
C GLY A 13 17.60 -7.40 15.87
N GLY A 14 18.72 -8.08 15.61
CA GLY A 14 18.74 -9.45 15.12
C GLY A 14 18.53 -10.44 16.26
N VAL A 15 17.39 -11.14 16.26
CA VAL A 15 17.16 -12.29 17.15
C VAL A 15 18.11 -13.43 16.72
N LEU A 16 19.18 -13.64 17.50
CA LEU A 16 20.03 -14.82 17.43
C LEU A 16 19.57 -15.83 18.48
N LEU A 17 18.96 -16.93 18.04
CA LEU A 17 18.70 -18.11 18.88
C LEU A 17 19.88 -19.09 18.76
N LEU A 18 20.67 -19.22 19.83
CA LEU A 18 21.57 -20.34 20.05
C LEU A 18 20.88 -21.32 21.01
N GLY A 19 20.53 -22.50 20.50
CA GLY A 19 20.07 -23.63 21.31
C GLY A 19 21.15 -24.70 21.43
N ALA A 20 21.80 -24.77 22.61
CA ALA A 20 22.33 -26.02 23.17
C ALA A 20 22.51 -25.82 24.68
N GLY A 21 21.83 -26.65 25.46
CA GLY A 21 21.72 -26.51 26.91
C GLY A 21 23.05 -26.52 27.66
N CYS A 22 23.21 -25.53 28.53
CA CYS A 22 23.87 -25.61 29.83
C CYS A 22 23.35 -24.42 30.66
N ASP A 23 22.96 -24.70 31.89
CA ASP A 23 22.58 -23.71 32.90
C ASP A 23 23.76 -22.77 33.16
N LEU A 24 23.60 -21.51 32.76
CA LEU A 24 24.59 -20.45 32.86
C LEU A 24 23.83 -19.13 33.03
N ASP A 25 23.71 -18.67 34.27
CA ASP A 25 23.42 -17.28 34.62
C ASP A 25 24.57 -16.39 34.09
N VAL A 26 24.60 -16.18 32.78
CA VAL A 26 25.46 -15.20 32.14
C VAL A 26 24.64 -13.94 32.01
N ILE A 27 24.95 -12.95 32.86
CA ILE A 27 24.45 -11.58 32.70
C ILE A 27 24.84 -11.15 31.28
N ASN A 28 23.82 -10.88 30.46
CA ASN A 28 24.01 -10.49 29.08
C ASN A 28 24.57 -9.06 29.00
N VAL A 29 25.89 -8.90 29.12
CA VAL A 29 26.62 -7.63 28.91
C VAL A 29 26.60 -7.13 27.45
N LEU A 30 25.96 -7.86 26.54
CA LEU A 30 25.78 -7.53 25.13
C LEU A 30 24.33 -7.22 24.77
N GLN A 31 23.38 -7.24 25.72
CA GLN A 31 22.13 -6.53 25.50
C GLN A 31 22.54 -5.06 25.31
N PRO A 32 22.31 -4.45 24.13
CA PRO A 32 22.55 -3.03 23.99
C PRO A 32 21.76 -2.36 25.10
N ASP A 33 22.49 -1.69 25.98
CA ASP A 33 21.95 -1.02 27.15
C ASP A 33 20.96 0.02 26.64
N ARG A 34 19.68 -0.36 26.56
CA ARG A 34 18.59 0.45 26.02
C ARG A 34 18.53 1.80 26.74
N GLU A 35 18.81 1.79 28.05
CA GLU A 35 18.90 2.99 28.86
C GLU A 35 20.05 3.89 28.39
N ARG A 36 21.22 3.33 28.08
CA ARG A 36 22.37 4.11 27.58
C ARG A 36 22.27 4.52 26.11
N ALA A 37 21.69 3.69 25.24
CA ALA A 37 21.57 3.94 23.81
C ALA A 37 20.44 4.90 23.45
N LEU A 38 19.42 5.02 24.31
CA LEU A 38 18.28 5.93 24.13
C LEU A 38 18.23 7.06 25.18
N ALA A 39 19.29 7.24 25.97
CA ALA A 39 19.44 8.37 26.88
C ALA A 39 19.64 9.71 26.15
N ASP A 40 20.16 9.66 24.91
CA ASP A 40 20.34 10.85 24.09
C ASP A 40 19.04 11.22 23.37
N PRO A 41 18.51 12.45 23.55
CA PRO A 41 17.27 12.87 22.90
C PRO A 41 17.33 12.86 21.37
N GLU A 42 18.49 13.11 20.76
CA GLU A 42 18.64 13.13 19.29
C GLU A 42 18.54 11.71 18.72
N ASP A 43 19.19 10.74 19.38
CA ASP A 43 19.12 9.32 18.98
C ASP A 43 17.69 8.77 19.14
N LEU A 44 17.00 9.16 20.21
CA LEU A 44 15.60 8.79 20.44
C LEU A 44 14.66 9.39 19.38
N GLU A 45 14.85 10.67 19.03
CA GLU A 45 14.08 11.32 17.96
C GLU A 45 14.35 10.66 16.60
N ALA A 46 15.62 10.30 16.32
CA ALA A 46 15.99 9.62 15.08
C ALA A 46 15.39 8.22 14.97
N LEU A 47 15.34 7.44 16.07
CA LEU A 47 14.69 6.12 16.11
C LEU A 47 13.20 6.23 15.79
N ILE A 48 12.49 7.14 16.47
CA ILE A 48 11.05 7.36 16.25
C ILE A 48 10.81 7.88 14.84
N GLY A 49 11.53 8.94 14.44
CA GLY A 49 11.37 9.59 13.13
C GLY A 49 11.73 8.69 11.95
N GLY A 50 12.61 7.71 12.16
CA GLY A 50 13.01 6.72 11.14
C GLY A 50 11.93 5.69 10.79
N ALA A 51 10.91 5.52 11.65
CA ALA A 51 9.85 4.51 11.45
C ALA A 51 9.09 4.68 10.11
N PHE A 52 8.91 5.91 9.64
CA PHE A 52 8.24 6.16 8.35
C PHE A 52 9.13 5.78 7.16
N SER A 53 10.45 5.94 7.26
CA SER A 53 11.36 5.45 6.22
C SER A 53 11.30 3.93 6.11
N VAL A 54 11.20 3.21 7.24
CA VAL A 54 11.01 1.75 7.26
C VAL A 54 9.69 1.37 6.60
N PHE A 55 8.59 2.04 6.97
CA PHE A 55 7.28 1.85 6.36
C PHE A 55 7.31 2.08 4.84
N PHE A 56 7.87 3.21 4.40
CA PHE A 56 7.99 3.56 2.99
C PHE A 56 8.82 2.51 2.24
N SER A 57 10.00 2.14 2.75
CA SER A 57 10.85 1.12 2.14
C SER A 57 10.16 -0.23 2.02
N GLY A 58 9.30 -0.63 2.96
CA GLY A 58 8.57 -1.89 2.83
C GLY A 58 7.42 -1.88 1.81
N ILE A 59 6.79 -0.73 1.58
CA ILE A 59 5.69 -0.59 0.59
C ILE A 59 6.22 -0.27 -0.81
N HIS A 60 7.24 0.60 -0.90
CA HIS A 60 7.78 1.11 -2.16
C HIS A 60 9.15 0.55 -2.52
N GLY A 61 9.97 0.10 -1.57
CA GLY A 61 11.41 -0.07 -1.77
C GLY A 61 11.96 -1.43 -1.38
N TRP A 62 13.19 -1.39 -0.87
CA TRP A 62 13.97 -2.51 -0.35
C TRP A 62 14.05 -2.38 1.16
N PRO A 63 13.21 -3.06 1.93
CA PRO A 63 13.49 -3.18 3.35
C PRO A 63 14.85 -3.89 3.53
N GLU A 64 15.63 -3.49 4.53
CA GLU A 64 16.94 -4.09 4.80
C GLU A 64 16.82 -5.63 4.89
N GLY A 65 17.60 -6.35 4.07
CA GLY A 65 17.54 -7.81 3.97
C GLY A 65 16.59 -8.37 2.89
N ASP A 66 15.81 -7.53 2.20
CA ASP A 66 15.06 -7.91 0.99
C ASP A 66 15.81 -7.47 -0.27
N CYS A 67 16.45 -8.43 -0.95
CA CYS A 67 17.19 -8.27 -2.21
C CYS A 67 16.34 -8.00 -3.45
N CYS A 68 15.02 -7.97 -3.33
CA CYS A 68 14.20 -8.32 -4.49
C CYS A 68 12.87 -7.56 -4.55
N GLY A 69 12.45 -6.92 -3.47
CA GLY A 69 11.28 -6.04 -3.45
C GLY A 69 9.97 -6.81 -3.54
N HIS A 70 9.79 -7.77 -2.66
CA HIS A 70 8.72 -8.75 -2.82
C HIS A 70 7.32 -8.14 -2.67
N VAL A 71 7.15 -7.11 -1.84
CA VAL A 71 5.87 -6.39 -1.68
C VAL A 71 5.45 -5.67 -2.96
N PRO A 72 6.26 -4.75 -3.54
CA PRO A 72 5.93 -4.06 -4.78
C PRO A 72 5.83 -5.00 -6.00
N ASN A 73 6.43 -6.19 -5.94
CA ASN A 73 6.26 -7.19 -7.00
C ASN A 73 4.95 -8.00 -6.84
N MET A 74 4.64 -8.45 -5.62
CA MET A 74 3.59 -9.45 -5.40
C MET A 74 2.20 -8.82 -5.50
N TYR A 75 1.91 -7.80 -4.69
CA TYR A 75 0.54 -7.33 -4.50
C TYR A 75 -0.08 -6.68 -5.75
N PRO A 76 0.62 -5.84 -6.53
CA PRO A 76 0.06 -5.30 -7.78
C PRO A 76 -0.28 -6.40 -8.81
N ASN A 77 0.52 -7.47 -8.88
CA ASN A 77 0.27 -8.64 -9.74
C ASN A 77 -0.91 -9.50 -9.27
N TYR A 78 -1.04 -9.71 -7.96
CA TYR A 78 -2.18 -10.42 -7.40
C TYR A 78 -3.48 -9.65 -7.54
N ALA A 79 -3.43 -8.32 -7.35
CA ALA A 79 -4.55 -7.42 -7.57
C ALA A 79 -5.05 -7.42 -9.02
N THR A 80 -4.23 -7.89 -9.97
CA THR A 80 -4.41 -7.61 -11.41
C THR A 80 -4.56 -6.12 -11.68
N GLU A 81 -3.84 -5.30 -10.90
CA GLU A 81 -3.64 -3.88 -11.18
C GLU A 81 -2.49 -3.74 -12.19
N MET A 82 -1.44 -4.53 -11.97
CA MET A 82 -0.27 -4.62 -12.83
C MET A 82 0.03 -6.07 -13.19
N THR A 83 0.79 -6.26 -14.25
CA THR A 83 1.27 -7.55 -14.72
C THR A 83 2.73 -7.42 -15.17
N GLY A 84 3.63 -8.12 -14.48
CA GLY A 84 5.04 -8.20 -14.83
C GLY A 84 5.72 -9.44 -14.24
N ILE A 85 6.82 -9.88 -14.85
CA ILE A 85 7.70 -10.89 -14.24
C ILE A 85 8.77 -10.19 -13.41
N PRO A 86 8.80 -10.38 -12.08
CA PRO A 86 9.90 -9.90 -11.27
C PRO A 86 11.12 -10.83 -11.42
N LEU A 87 12.33 -10.25 -11.34
CA LEU A 87 13.60 -11.01 -11.35
C LEU A 87 13.68 -12.09 -10.25
N SER A 88 13.01 -11.90 -9.11
CA SER A 88 13.05 -12.83 -7.96
C SER A 88 11.82 -12.65 -7.05
N GLY A 89 10.83 -13.53 -7.08
CA GLY A 89 9.90 -13.65 -5.92
C GLY A 89 8.42 -13.32 -6.10
N GLY A 90 7.92 -13.24 -7.33
CA GLY A 90 6.47 -13.10 -7.58
C GLY A 90 5.93 -14.12 -8.59
N SER A 91 6.74 -15.06 -9.05
CA SER A 91 6.36 -15.85 -10.22
C SER A 91 5.56 -17.10 -9.85
N GLU A 92 5.95 -17.86 -8.82
CA GLU A 92 5.44 -19.23 -8.60
C GLU A 92 3.91 -19.30 -8.39
N THR A 93 3.29 -18.20 -7.98
CA THR A 93 1.86 -18.15 -7.63
C THR A 93 1.06 -17.10 -8.43
N VAL A 94 1.73 -16.29 -9.25
CA VAL A 94 1.06 -15.44 -10.26
C VAL A 94 0.86 -16.30 -11.51
N VAL A 95 -0.09 -17.21 -11.39
CA VAL A 95 -0.58 -18.12 -12.43
C VAL A 95 -2.10 -18.20 -12.31
N GLU A 96 -2.76 -18.55 -13.40
CA GLU A 96 -4.19 -18.83 -13.43
C GLU A 96 -4.43 -20.23 -14.01
N PRO A 97 -5.21 -21.11 -13.34
CA PRO A 97 -5.93 -20.91 -12.07
C PRO A 97 -5.01 -20.60 -10.87
N ARG A 98 -5.50 -19.79 -9.93
CA ARG A 98 -4.71 -19.34 -8.78
C ARG A 98 -4.52 -20.49 -7.80
N LEU A 99 -3.33 -20.55 -7.21
CA LEU A 99 -2.97 -21.55 -6.21
C LEU A 99 -3.15 -20.99 -4.80
N ALA A 100 -3.32 -21.88 -3.83
CA ALA A 100 -3.20 -21.52 -2.43
C ALA A 100 -1.85 -20.89 -2.15
N LEU A 101 -1.80 -19.92 -1.24
CA LEU A 101 -0.57 -19.23 -0.90
C LEU A 101 0.44 -20.22 -0.27
N THR A 102 1.67 -20.25 -0.76
CA THR A 102 2.70 -21.10 -0.13
C THR A 102 3.15 -20.48 1.20
N ASN A 103 2.79 -21.11 2.33
CA ASN A 103 3.13 -20.62 3.68
C ASN A 103 4.07 -21.56 4.48
N THR A 104 4.89 -22.37 3.81
CA THR A 104 5.91 -23.22 4.49
C THR A 104 6.95 -22.36 5.22
N PRO A 105 7.58 -22.83 6.32
CA PRO A 105 8.58 -22.02 7.05
C PRO A 105 9.71 -21.50 6.15
N SER A 106 10.14 -22.31 5.18
CA SER A 106 11.00 -21.90 4.08
C SER A 106 10.20 -21.68 2.79
N VAL A 107 10.33 -20.49 2.20
CA VAL A 107 9.81 -20.16 0.86
C VAL A 107 10.99 -19.78 -0.01
N SER A 108 11.02 -20.22 -1.27
CA SER A 108 12.07 -19.83 -2.24
C SER A 108 12.17 -18.32 -2.35
N ILE A 109 13.34 -17.79 -2.71
CA ILE A 109 13.50 -16.37 -3.09
C ILE A 109 12.62 -16.02 -4.30
N ASP A 110 12.25 -17.01 -5.12
CA ASP A 110 11.36 -16.87 -6.28
C ASP A 110 9.87 -17.10 -5.95
N GLY A 111 9.58 -17.53 -4.72
CA GLY A 111 8.24 -17.81 -4.20
C GLY A 111 7.53 -16.57 -3.65
N PRO A 112 6.28 -16.69 -3.18
CA PRO A 112 5.42 -15.57 -2.80
C PRO A 112 5.81 -14.90 -1.47
N ARG A 113 7.00 -14.31 -1.36
CA ARG A 113 7.51 -13.74 -0.08
C ARG A 113 6.90 -12.39 0.29
N GLY A 114 6.15 -11.72 -0.59
CA GLY A 114 5.64 -10.36 -0.35
C GLY A 114 4.85 -10.22 0.95
N HIS A 115 4.00 -11.19 1.29
CA HIS A 115 3.31 -11.18 2.58
C HIS A 115 4.27 -11.31 3.78
N ARG A 116 5.36 -12.08 3.69
CA ARG A 116 6.33 -12.21 4.79
C ARG A 116 7.10 -10.93 5.02
N ILE A 117 7.52 -10.29 3.94
CA ILE A 117 8.22 -9.01 4.00
C ILE A 117 7.29 -7.94 4.57
N LEU A 118 6.02 -7.91 4.14
CA LEU A 118 5.03 -7.00 4.72
C LEU A 118 4.88 -7.22 6.24
N TRP A 119 4.78 -8.48 6.68
CA TRP A 119 4.72 -8.82 8.10
C TRP A 119 5.94 -8.31 8.88
N GLN A 120 7.14 -8.59 8.37
CA GLN A 120 8.40 -8.20 9.00
C GLN A 120 8.53 -6.68 9.12
N VAL A 121 8.27 -5.95 8.02
CA VAL A 121 8.36 -4.49 8.00
C VAL A 121 7.39 -3.87 8.99
N MET A 122 6.12 -4.29 8.99
CA MET A 122 5.13 -3.67 9.87
C MET A 122 5.44 -3.95 11.35
N ASN A 123 5.95 -5.15 11.67
CA ASN A 123 6.43 -5.43 13.02
C ASN A 123 7.68 -4.61 13.38
N LEU A 124 8.59 -4.35 12.44
CA LEU A 124 9.74 -3.48 12.67
C LEU A 124 9.32 -2.02 12.92
N VAL A 125 8.36 -1.50 12.14
CA VAL A 125 7.78 -0.17 12.37
C VAL A 125 7.17 -0.10 13.77
N ALA A 126 6.36 -1.11 14.15
CA ALA A 126 5.74 -1.18 15.46
C ALA A 126 6.78 -1.29 16.59
N SER A 127 7.86 -2.07 16.41
CA SER A 127 8.94 -2.23 17.38
C SER A 127 9.70 -0.93 17.60
N ASN A 128 10.08 -0.21 16.53
CA ASN A 128 10.84 1.05 16.65
C ASN A 128 10.06 2.10 17.47
N VAL A 129 8.76 2.22 17.23
CA VAL A 129 7.92 3.18 17.96
C VAL A 129 7.51 2.69 19.34
N HIS A 130 7.38 1.38 19.55
CA HIS A 130 7.20 0.79 20.87
C HIS A 130 8.37 1.16 21.78
N ASP A 131 9.61 0.96 21.30
CA ASP A 131 10.79 1.28 22.10
C ASP A 131 10.92 2.77 22.38
N GLY A 132 10.68 3.60 21.36
CA GLY A 132 10.71 5.05 21.50
C GLY A 132 9.67 5.59 22.49
N LEU A 133 8.40 5.16 22.37
CA LEU A 133 7.33 5.61 23.27
C LEU A 133 7.59 5.20 24.72
N ARG A 134 8.01 3.95 24.94
CA ARG A 134 8.36 3.45 26.27
C ARG A 134 9.48 4.24 26.91
N THR A 135 10.56 4.51 26.17
CA THR A 135 11.66 5.32 26.71
C THR A 135 11.16 6.71 27.10
N LEU A 136 10.29 7.33 26.31
CA LEU A 136 9.69 8.62 26.66
C LEU A 136 8.78 8.55 27.91
N ASP A 137 8.17 7.39 28.20
CA ASP A 137 7.28 7.19 29.35
C ASP A 137 8.02 6.80 30.64
N GLU A 138 9.12 6.06 30.52
CA GLU A 138 9.87 5.50 31.64
C GLU A 138 11.05 6.38 32.09
N THR A 139 11.42 7.37 31.28
CA THR A 139 12.55 8.26 31.55
C THR A 139 12.14 9.74 31.53
N ASP A 140 12.98 10.60 32.09
CA ASP A 140 12.79 12.06 32.02
C ASP A 140 13.36 12.68 30.72
N VAL A 141 13.68 11.87 29.71
CA VAL A 141 14.23 12.37 28.43
C VAL A 141 13.23 13.31 27.75
N ARG A 142 13.73 14.48 27.34
CA ARG A 142 12.98 15.49 26.59
C ARG A 142 13.69 15.77 25.28
N ILE A 143 12.94 15.72 24.19
CA ILE A 143 13.43 16.13 22.87
C ILE A 143 13.23 17.64 22.78
N VAL A 144 14.33 18.38 22.67
CA VAL A 144 14.34 19.84 22.67
C VAL A 144 14.89 20.33 21.34
N ASP A 145 14.08 21.10 20.62
CA ASP A 145 14.42 21.72 19.34
C ASP A 145 14.39 23.24 19.52
N GLU A 146 15.53 23.90 19.31
CA GLU A 146 15.71 25.35 19.55
C GLU A 146 15.20 25.86 20.93
N GLY A 147 15.29 25.03 21.97
CA GLY A 147 14.85 25.37 23.32
C GLY A 147 13.35 25.15 23.59
N VAL A 148 12.62 24.60 22.62
CA VAL A 148 11.21 24.19 22.74
C VAL A 148 11.14 22.68 22.97
N ASP A 149 10.35 22.25 23.96
CA ASP A 149 10.05 20.83 24.16
C ASP A 149 9.14 20.32 23.03
N VAL A 150 9.72 19.54 22.12
CA VAL A 150 9.05 18.92 20.97
C VAL A 150 8.76 17.44 21.21
N THR A 151 8.91 16.95 22.45
CA THR A 151 8.54 15.57 22.82
C THR A 151 7.11 15.19 22.37
N PRO A 152 6.09 16.08 22.47
CA PRO A 152 4.74 15.76 21.97
C PRO A 152 4.68 15.44 20.47
N ARG A 153 5.54 16.06 19.64
CA ARG A 153 5.65 15.77 18.19
C ARG A 153 6.08 14.32 17.97
N ALA A 154 7.14 13.90 18.65
CA ALA A 154 7.64 12.53 18.55
C ALA A 154 6.59 11.51 19.04
N ARG A 155 5.89 11.81 20.14
CA ARG A 155 4.82 10.96 20.68
C ARG A 155 3.64 10.81 19.71
N ALA A 156 3.15 11.93 19.17
CA ALA A 156 2.06 11.90 18.19
C ALA A 156 2.46 11.09 16.94
N PHE A 157 3.67 11.32 16.43
CA PHE A 157 4.18 10.58 15.29
C PHE A 157 4.32 9.08 15.55
N ALA A 158 4.91 8.71 16.69
CA ALA A 158 5.09 7.32 17.08
C ALA A 158 3.74 6.58 17.20
N LYS A 159 2.73 7.22 17.79
CA LYS A 159 1.36 6.69 17.85
C LYS A 159 0.72 6.52 16.47
N LEU A 160 0.89 7.50 15.57
CA LEU A 160 0.42 7.36 14.21
C LEU A 160 1.07 6.16 13.50
N MET A 161 2.39 6.02 13.61
CA MET A 161 3.13 4.92 12.99
C MET A 161 2.79 3.55 13.59
N GLN A 162 2.57 3.48 14.91
CA GLN A 162 2.08 2.27 15.58
C GLN A 162 0.71 1.85 15.02
N GLY A 163 -0.21 2.81 14.90
CA GLY A 163 -1.52 2.59 14.32
C GLY A 163 -1.47 2.18 12.84
N ILE A 164 -0.60 2.81 12.04
CA ILE A 164 -0.39 2.42 10.63
C ILE A 164 0.13 0.98 10.54
N ALA A 165 1.16 0.63 11.32
CA ALA A 165 1.73 -0.72 11.32
C ALA A 165 0.69 -1.80 11.63
N TRP A 166 -0.04 -1.67 12.74
CA TRP A 166 -1.10 -2.61 13.09
C TRP A 166 -2.27 -2.59 12.11
N GLY A 167 -2.58 -1.43 11.53
CA GLY A 167 -3.60 -1.29 10.50
C GLY A 167 -3.27 -2.06 9.23
N TYR A 168 -2.04 -1.95 8.71
CA TYR A 168 -1.59 -2.73 7.55
C TYR A 168 -1.59 -4.23 7.83
N MET A 169 -1.20 -4.62 9.04
CA MET A 169 -1.28 -6.02 9.48
C MET A 169 -2.73 -6.52 9.50
N ALA A 170 -3.66 -5.74 10.06
CA ALA A 170 -5.08 -6.08 10.09
C ALA A 170 -5.72 -6.13 8.68
N MET A 171 -5.26 -5.31 7.74
CA MET A 171 -5.74 -5.36 6.35
C MET A 171 -5.21 -6.61 5.63
N GLY A 172 -3.95 -6.99 5.84
CA GLY A 172 -3.27 -8.04 5.08
C GLY A 172 -3.46 -9.45 5.62
N PHE A 173 -3.57 -9.62 6.94
CA PHE A 173 -3.46 -10.92 7.61
C PHE A 173 -4.72 -11.32 8.36
N ASP A 174 -4.83 -12.61 8.70
CA ASP A 174 -5.92 -13.15 9.52
C ASP A 174 -5.75 -12.76 11.00
N LYS A 175 -4.50 -12.61 11.43
CA LYS A 175 -4.07 -12.15 12.76
C LYS A 175 -2.96 -11.12 12.64
N ALA A 176 -2.76 -10.34 13.70
CA ALA A 176 -1.62 -9.44 13.82
C ALA A 176 -0.94 -9.63 15.17
N LEU A 177 0.37 -9.45 15.22
CA LEU A 177 1.10 -9.35 16.46
C LEU A 177 0.96 -7.92 16.99
N VAL A 178 0.32 -7.76 18.14
CA VAL A 178 0.04 -6.44 18.72
C VAL A 178 0.53 -6.40 20.16
N ILE A 179 1.63 -5.69 20.39
CA ILE A 179 2.20 -5.45 21.72
C ILE A 179 2.22 -3.93 21.93
N PRO A 180 1.25 -3.37 22.67
CA PRO A 180 1.23 -1.94 22.96
C PRO A 180 2.45 -1.53 23.79
N GLU A 181 2.89 -0.28 23.64
CA GLU A 181 4.06 0.24 24.33
C GLU A 181 3.90 0.22 25.86
N THR A 182 2.66 0.21 26.35
CA THR A 182 2.35 0.09 27.78
C THR A 182 2.71 -1.27 28.36
N GLU A 183 2.98 -2.28 27.53
CA GLU A 183 3.36 -3.61 27.96
C GLU A 183 4.88 -3.84 27.79
N PRO A 184 5.63 -4.10 28.88
CA PRO A 184 7.05 -4.38 28.77
C PRO A 184 7.30 -5.73 28.07
N LEU A 185 8.40 -5.81 27.32
CA LEU A 185 8.90 -7.08 26.80
C LEU A 185 9.53 -7.87 27.95
N GLY A 186 8.99 -9.05 28.26
CA GLY A 186 9.42 -9.88 29.38
C GLY A 186 10.42 -10.97 29.00
N GLU A 187 10.90 -11.71 30.01
CA GLU A 187 11.79 -12.87 29.82
C GLU A 187 11.12 -14.01 29.02
N GLU A 188 9.79 -14.14 29.11
CA GLU A 188 8.98 -15.12 28.37
C GLU A 188 8.51 -14.58 27.01
N ILE A 189 9.39 -13.93 26.25
CA ILE A 189 9.06 -13.19 25.01
C ILE A 189 8.31 -14.04 23.97
N LEU A 190 8.60 -15.35 23.89
CA LEU A 190 7.92 -16.25 22.95
C LEU A 190 6.48 -16.53 23.36
N GLN A 191 6.18 -16.60 24.66
CA GLN A 191 4.82 -16.79 25.15
C GLN A 191 4.04 -15.49 25.01
N GLN A 192 4.65 -14.36 25.38
CA GLN A 192 4.08 -13.04 25.16
C GLN A 192 3.74 -12.81 23.68
N GLY A 193 4.63 -13.18 22.75
CA GLY A 193 4.36 -13.08 21.32
C GLY A 193 3.18 -13.94 20.85
N ARG A 194 3.00 -15.14 21.43
CA ARG A 194 1.83 -15.99 21.13
C ARG A 194 0.54 -15.36 21.63
N ASP A 195 0.55 -14.82 22.84
CA ASP A 195 -0.63 -14.22 23.46
C ASP A 195 -1.02 -12.89 22.78
N ALA A 196 -0.02 -12.19 22.22
CA ALA A 196 -0.18 -10.97 21.44
C ALA A 196 -0.61 -11.21 19.97
N LEU A 197 -0.71 -12.45 19.50
CA LEU A 197 -1.27 -12.78 18.18
C LEU A 197 -2.80 -12.76 18.21
N ILE A 198 -3.37 -11.59 17.98
CA ILE A 198 -4.82 -11.35 18.06
C ILE A 198 -5.49 -11.37 16.67
N PRO A 199 -6.80 -11.65 16.58
CA PRO A 199 -7.54 -11.57 15.32
C PRO A 199 -7.46 -10.19 14.67
N ALA A 200 -7.43 -10.15 13.34
CA ALA A 200 -7.28 -8.92 12.58
C ALA A 200 -8.31 -7.82 12.94
N GLU A 201 -9.53 -8.20 13.29
CA GLU A 201 -10.58 -7.24 13.69
C GLU A 201 -10.24 -6.52 14.99
N GLU A 202 -9.68 -7.22 15.98
CA GLU A 202 -9.22 -6.64 17.24
C GLU A 202 -7.98 -5.76 17.01
N ALA A 203 -7.02 -6.24 16.21
CA ALA A 203 -5.85 -5.47 15.81
C ALA A 203 -6.23 -4.16 15.09
N ARG A 204 -7.27 -4.20 14.24
CA ARG A 204 -7.81 -3.01 13.57
C ARG A 204 -8.36 -1.99 14.57
N GLN A 205 -9.02 -2.44 15.63
CA GLN A 205 -9.53 -1.55 16.68
C GLN A 205 -8.39 -0.89 17.45
N MET A 206 -7.35 -1.66 17.80
CA MET A 206 -6.14 -1.13 18.44
C MET A 206 -5.38 -0.14 17.54
N ALA A 207 -5.30 -0.43 16.24
CA ALA A 207 -4.73 0.46 15.24
C ALA A 207 -5.46 1.82 15.23
N LEU A 208 -6.79 1.81 15.14
CA LEU A 208 -7.60 3.03 15.13
C LEU A 208 -7.52 3.81 16.44
N ALA A 209 -7.45 3.12 17.59
CA ALA A 209 -7.26 3.76 18.88
C ALA A 209 -5.89 4.46 18.97
N SER A 210 -4.83 3.85 18.45
CA SER A 210 -3.51 4.47 18.40
C SER A 210 -3.46 5.70 17.49
N ILE A 211 -4.14 5.66 16.33
CA ILE A 211 -4.29 6.82 15.44
C ILE A 211 -5.09 7.95 16.10
N GLU A 212 -6.14 7.63 16.87
CA GLU A 212 -6.90 8.65 17.61
C GLU A 212 -6.05 9.29 18.71
N ALA A 213 -5.30 8.50 19.49
CA ALA A 213 -4.36 9.03 20.47
C ALA A 213 -3.31 9.96 19.84
N ALA A 214 -2.81 9.62 18.64
CA ALA A 214 -1.89 10.47 17.89
C ALA A 214 -2.49 11.86 17.60
N LYS A 215 -3.75 11.89 17.15
CA LYS A 215 -4.48 13.14 16.89
C LYS A 215 -4.69 13.96 18.16
N GLU A 216 -5.10 13.31 19.24
CA GLU A 216 -5.32 13.97 20.53
C GLU A 216 -4.03 14.62 21.05
N ILE A 217 -2.91 13.90 21.04
CA ILE A 217 -1.61 14.42 21.44
C ILE A 217 -1.23 15.62 20.57
N ALA A 218 -1.37 15.51 19.25
CA ALA A 218 -1.05 16.60 18.32
C ALA A 218 -1.89 17.85 18.59
N SER A 219 -3.22 17.70 18.68
CA SER A 219 -4.14 18.83 18.88
C SER A 219 -4.00 19.50 20.24
N GLN A 220 -3.68 18.76 21.31
CA GLN A 220 -3.49 19.33 22.64
C GLN A 220 -2.21 20.15 22.78
N ASN A 221 -1.17 19.80 22.03
CA ASN A 221 0.17 20.39 22.21
C ASN A 221 0.55 21.39 21.11
N GLY A 222 -0.09 21.35 19.94
CA GLY A 222 0.30 22.19 18.81
C GLY A 222 1.68 21.81 18.28
N ILE A 223 1.72 20.81 17.40
CA ILE A 223 2.96 20.27 16.83
C ILE A 223 3.19 20.75 15.39
N THR A 224 4.45 20.75 14.98
CA THR A 224 4.88 20.99 13.59
C THR A 224 5.96 20.00 13.20
N PHE A 225 5.89 19.47 11.99
CA PHE A 225 6.95 18.65 11.41
C PHE A 225 7.77 19.47 10.42
N PRO A 226 9.10 19.35 10.44
CA PRO A 226 9.97 20.06 9.51
C PRO A 226 9.80 19.55 8.08
N ALA A 227 10.12 20.41 7.11
CA ALA A 227 10.33 19.99 5.73
C ALA A 227 11.61 19.14 5.61
N TYR A 228 11.68 18.33 4.56
CA TYR A 228 12.84 17.50 4.23
C TYR A 228 14.15 18.31 4.17
N SER A 229 14.10 19.52 3.60
CA SER A 229 15.26 20.42 3.48
C SER A 229 15.81 20.88 4.84
N SER A 230 14.99 20.84 5.89
CA SER A 230 15.37 21.16 7.27
C SER A 230 15.72 19.91 8.08
N SER A 231 14.95 18.83 7.93
CA SER A 231 15.25 17.54 8.55
C SER A 231 14.67 16.39 7.73
N PRO A 232 15.47 15.32 7.49
CA PRO A 232 15.00 14.13 6.79
C PRO A 232 14.23 13.15 7.70
N LEU A 233 13.94 13.51 8.95
CA LEU A 233 13.17 12.66 9.87
C LEU A 233 11.65 12.79 9.62
N PHE A 234 10.88 11.89 10.24
CA PHE A 234 9.43 11.86 10.17
C PHE A 234 8.91 11.56 8.75
N PHE A 235 8.02 12.39 8.23
CA PHE A 235 7.41 12.20 6.92
C PHE A 235 8.34 12.56 5.76
N GLY A 236 9.43 13.31 5.98
CA GLY A 236 10.32 13.75 4.89
C GLY A 236 9.58 14.41 3.72
N THR A 237 8.57 15.22 4.03
CA THR A 237 7.75 15.95 3.06
C THR A 237 8.51 17.14 2.49
N PRO A 238 8.20 17.58 1.25
CA PRO A 238 8.87 18.75 0.66
C PRO A 238 8.60 20.05 1.45
N GLU A 239 7.41 20.15 2.04
CA GLU A 239 6.96 21.28 2.83
C GLU A 239 6.75 20.89 4.30
N PRO A 240 6.83 21.83 5.26
CA PRO A 240 6.51 21.55 6.65
C PRO A 240 5.05 21.10 6.80
N MET A 241 4.78 20.33 7.87
CA MET A 241 3.41 19.95 8.22
C MET A 241 2.98 20.59 9.53
N THR A 242 1.79 21.17 9.52
CA THR A 242 1.13 21.69 10.72
C THR A 242 0.41 20.56 11.48
N THR A 243 -0.10 20.88 12.67
CA THR A 243 -1.00 19.98 13.41
C THR A 243 -2.23 19.60 12.57
N ASP A 244 -2.82 20.55 11.85
CA ASP A 244 -3.98 20.28 11.00
C ASP A 244 -3.63 19.33 9.84
N ASP A 245 -2.47 19.51 9.20
CA ASP A 245 -2.00 18.60 8.16
C ASP A 245 -1.80 17.18 8.72
N PHE A 246 -1.18 17.06 9.90
CA PHE A 246 -0.97 15.79 10.58
C PHE A 246 -2.30 15.09 10.91
N VAL A 247 -3.28 15.82 11.46
CA VAL A 247 -4.60 15.28 11.78
C VAL A 247 -5.33 14.82 10.51
N ARG A 248 -5.19 15.54 9.40
CA ARG A 248 -5.75 15.14 8.10
C ARG A 248 -5.12 13.86 7.55
N VAL A 249 -3.80 13.70 7.71
CA VAL A 249 -3.11 12.44 7.40
C VAL A 249 -3.67 11.31 8.26
N ALA A 250 -3.72 11.49 9.57
CA ALA A 250 -4.23 10.49 10.52
C ALA A 250 -5.67 10.05 10.19
N ASN A 251 -6.56 11.00 9.91
CA ASN A 251 -7.94 10.71 9.52
C ASN A 251 -8.02 9.92 8.20
N THR A 252 -7.18 10.25 7.22
CA THR A 252 -7.18 9.54 5.93
C THR A 252 -6.68 8.10 6.07
N PHE A 253 -5.62 7.87 6.85
CA PHE A 253 -5.14 6.52 7.14
C PHE A 253 -6.15 5.71 7.95
N ALA A 254 -6.85 6.31 8.92
CA ALA A 254 -7.93 5.64 9.63
C ALA A 254 -9.08 5.24 8.70
N ALA A 255 -9.47 6.10 7.76
CA ALA A 255 -10.48 5.80 6.76
C ALA A 255 -10.02 4.69 5.79
N ARG A 256 -8.75 4.74 5.34
CA ARG A 256 -8.10 3.71 4.53
C ARG A 256 -8.18 2.35 5.22
N ILE A 257 -7.69 2.26 6.46
CA ILE A 257 -7.68 1.02 7.25
C ILE A 257 -9.11 0.47 7.40
N LEU A 258 -10.08 1.31 7.74
CA LEU A 258 -11.48 0.89 7.88
C LEU A 258 -12.05 0.31 6.58
N ALA A 259 -11.87 0.99 5.45
CA ALA A 259 -12.46 0.57 4.19
C ALA A 259 -11.75 -0.64 3.57
N LEU A 260 -10.42 -0.69 3.67
CA LEU A 260 -9.58 -1.69 3.00
C LEU A 260 -9.39 -2.98 3.80
N SER A 261 -9.82 -3.03 5.07
CA SER A 261 -9.88 -4.27 5.85
C SER A 261 -10.95 -5.25 5.36
N ALA A 262 -11.95 -4.79 4.60
CA ALA A 262 -12.96 -5.68 4.01
C ALA A 262 -12.34 -6.63 2.97
N ARG A 263 -12.51 -7.93 3.18
CA ARG A 263 -11.92 -9.01 2.36
C ARG A 263 -12.86 -9.47 1.26
N THR A 264 -14.15 -9.15 1.36
CA THR A 264 -15.18 -9.51 0.38
C THR A 264 -16.14 -8.36 0.13
N PRO A 265 -16.89 -8.38 -0.99
CA PRO A 265 -18.04 -7.50 -1.18
C PRO A 265 -19.04 -7.47 -0.01
N ALA A 266 -19.28 -8.63 0.61
CA ALA A 266 -20.23 -8.74 1.72
C ALA A 266 -19.72 -8.03 2.98
N GLU A 267 -18.44 -8.21 3.33
CA GLU A 267 -17.81 -7.49 4.43
C GLU A 267 -17.74 -5.99 4.15
N ARG A 268 -17.48 -5.60 2.90
CA ARG A 268 -17.38 -4.18 2.51
C ARG A 268 -18.67 -3.41 2.73
N ARG A 269 -19.83 -4.04 2.54
CA ARG A 269 -21.14 -3.45 2.88
C ARG A 269 -21.35 -3.23 4.37
N GLN A 270 -20.63 -3.98 5.22
CA GLN A 270 -20.75 -3.90 6.67
C GLN A 270 -19.74 -2.93 7.30
N VAL A 271 -18.82 -2.36 6.51
CA VAL A 271 -17.92 -1.30 6.98
C VAL A 271 -18.72 -0.16 7.58
N ALA A 272 -18.20 0.45 8.65
CA ALA A 272 -18.81 1.60 9.30
C ALA A 272 -18.70 2.86 8.43
N TRP A 273 -19.44 2.92 7.32
CA TRP A 273 -19.35 3.99 6.31
C TRP A 273 -19.66 5.38 6.86
N GLY A 274 -20.51 5.50 7.89
CA GLY A 274 -20.69 6.77 8.60
C GLY A 274 -19.41 7.29 9.25
N ARG A 275 -18.59 6.41 9.82
CA ARG A 275 -17.27 6.77 10.38
C ARG A 275 -16.27 7.08 9.27
N VAL A 276 -16.28 6.35 8.16
CA VAL A 276 -15.44 6.66 6.99
C VAL A 276 -15.79 8.05 6.45
N LEU A 277 -17.07 8.41 6.36
CA LEU A 277 -17.52 9.74 5.92
C LEU A 277 -17.02 10.85 6.86
N GLU A 278 -17.11 10.65 8.17
CA GLU A 278 -16.62 11.60 9.18
C GLU A 278 -15.10 11.81 9.06
N LEU A 279 -14.33 10.72 8.99
CA LEU A 279 -12.88 10.76 8.86
C LEU A 279 -12.46 11.45 7.57
N THR A 280 -13.04 11.06 6.44
CA THR A 280 -12.66 11.62 5.13
C THR A 280 -13.09 13.07 4.94
N THR A 281 -14.17 13.51 5.59
CA THR A 281 -14.55 14.93 5.64
C THR A 281 -13.47 15.77 6.33
N ASN A 282 -12.77 15.21 7.30
CA ASN A 282 -11.65 15.82 8.03
C ASN A 282 -10.27 15.30 7.56
N GLY A 283 -10.23 14.67 6.39
CA GLY A 283 -9.02 14.05 5.84
C GLY A 283 -8.20 14.98 4.95
N LEU A 284 -7.32 14.37 4.15
CA LEU A 284 -6.40 15.06 3.25
C LEU A 284 -7.13 15.94 2.23
N THR A 285 -6.61 17.15 2.06
CA THR A 285 -7.01 18.12 1.02
C THR A 285 -5.87 18.42 0.05
N ARG A 286 -4.67 17.93 0.34
CA ARG A 286 -3.46 17.95 -0.49
C ARG A 286 -2.77 16.58 -0.33
N ASP A 287 -1.87 16.26 -1.25
CA ASP A 287 -1.18 14.97 -1.21
C ASP A 287 -0.17 14.91 -0.06
N LEU A 288 -0.05 13.72 0.55
CA LEU A 288 1.07 13.37 1.42
C LEU A 288 2.22 12.88 0.53
N GLU A 289 3.21 13.74 0.35
CA GLU A 289 4.38 13.49 -0.48
C GLU A 289 5.60 13.10 0.35
N TYR A 290 6.45 12.26 -0.22
CA TYR A 290 7.76 11.88 0.31
C TYR A 290 8.85 12.25 -0.69
N VAL A 291 9.83 13.03 -0.23
CA VAL A 291 10.97 13.41 -1.09
C VAL A 291 11.86 12.20 -1.34
N LEU A 292 12.09 11.93 -2.61
CA LEU A 292 13.09 10.99 -3.12
C LEU A 292 14.39 11.77 -3.39
N ASP A 293 15.52 11.27 -2.88
CA ASP A 293 16.76 12.04 -2.79
C ASP A 293 17.83 11.67 -3.85
N GLY A 294 17.47 10.82 -4.81
CA GLY A 294 18.31 10.46 -5.93
C GLY A 294 19.40 9.43 -5.63
N SER A 295 19.44 8.85 -4.42
CA SER A 295 20.36 7.75 -4.15
C SER A 295 20.02 6.51 -4.98
N GLU A 296 21.02 5.68 -5.28
CA GLU A 296 20.79 4.47 -6.07
C GLU A 296 19.79 3.53 -5.36
N VAL A 297 18.99 2.81 -6.14
CA VAL A 297 17.97 1.87 -5.64
C VAL A 297 18.56 0.85 -4.65
N ASP A 298 19.84 0.49 -4.84
CA ASP A 298 20.58 -0.50 -4.06
C ASP A 298 21.25 0.08 -2.79
N GLU A 299 21.31 1.41 -2.64
CA GLU A 299 21.95 2.09 -1.50
C GLU A 299 20.97 2.44 -0.35
N GLY A 300 19.69 2.09 -0.50
CA GLY A 300 18.74 2.11 0.59
C GLY A 300 18.33 3.49 1.12
N GLN A 301 18.54 4.58 0.36
CA GLN A 301 18.06 5.91 0.76
C GLN A 301 16.99 6.45 -0.20
N ARG A 302 15.80 6.71 0.37
CA ARG A 302 14.65 7.42 -0.23
C ARG A 302 14.43 7.20 -1.73
N SER A 303 14.33 5.95 -2.17
CA SER A 303 14.02 5.53 -3.54
C SER A 303 12.76 4.65 -3.62
N SER A 304 12.12 4.56 -4.79
CA SER A 304 10.90 3.78 -4.99
C SER A 304 11.13 2.66 -6.01
N LEU A 305 11.39 1.45 -5.52
CA LEU A 305 11.43 0.25 -6.36
C LEU A 305 10.09 0.00 -7.05
N LEU A 306 8.96 0.34 -6.43
CA LEU A 306 7.66 0.29 -7.08
C LEU A 306 7.68 1.11 -8.37
N TYR A 307 8.12 2.37 -8.32
CA TYR A 307 8.23 3.20 -9.54
C TYR A 307 9.25 2.64 -10.51
N PHE A 308 10.39 2.15 -10.03
CA PHE A 308 11.37 1.49 -10.88
C PHE A 308 10.73 0.34 -11.67
N ARG A 309 9.99 -0.56 -11.00
CA ARG A 309 9.32 -1.70 -11.66
C ARG A 309 8.24 -1.25 -12.64
N LEU A 310 7.42 -0.28 -12.24
CA LEU A 310 6.32 0.21 -13.06
C LEU A 310 6.83 0.94 -14.31
N GLU A 311 7.93 1.67 -14.21
CA GLU A 311 8.41 2.59 -15.27
C GLU A 311 9.67 2.13 -16.00
N ASP A 312 10.26 0.97 -15.63
CA ASP A 312 11.45 0.41 -16.29
C ASP A 312 11.20 0.12 -17.77
N ASN A 313 12.13 0.54 -18.63
CA ASN A 313 11.93 0.63 -20.08
C ASN A 313 12.95 -0.16 -20.90
N VAL A 314 13.69 -1.09 -20.27
CA VAL A 314 14.73 -1.86 -20.96
C VAL A 314 14.11 -2.91 -21.91
N PRO A 315 14.44 -2.89 -23.22
CA PRO A 315 13.95 -3.90 -24.17
C PRO A 315 14.39 -5.32 -23.79
N GLY A 316 13.44 -6.25 -23.69
CA GLY A 316 13.72 -7.65 -23.31
C GLY A 316 13.89 -7.89 -21.80
N CYS A 317 13.52 -6.90 -20.97
CA CYS A 317 13.73 -6.95 -19.53
C CYS A 317 12.82 -7.95 -18.80
N ALA A 318 13.42 -8.73 -17.91
CA ALA A 318 12.73 -9.30 -16.76
C ALA A 318 12.59 -8.17 -15.74
N ASN A 319 11.45 -7.44 -15.76
CA ASN A 319 10.95 -6.42 -14.79
C ASN A 319 9.93 -5.44 -15.43
N CYS A 320 9.55 -5.62 -16.70
CA CYS A 320 8.59 -4.74 -17.37
C CYS A 320 7.17 -4.88 -16.81
N PHE A 321 6.81 -4.17 -15.76
CA PHE A 321 5.42 -4.14 -15.32
C PHE A 321 4.57 -3.37 -16.32
N ARG A 322 3.35 -3.86 -16.50
CA ARG A 322 2.32 -3.27 -17.34
C ARG A 322 1.05 -3.17 -16.55
N TRP A 323 0.17 -2.27 -16.95
CA TRP A 323 -1.22 -2.37 -16.58
C TRP A 323 -1.78 -3.73 -16.99
N ASP A 324 -2.47 -4.40 -16.07
CA ASP A 324 -3.20 -5.62 -16.40
C ASP A 324 -4.42 -5.28 -17.27
N ASN A 325 -4.70 -6.12 -18.27
CA ASN A 325 -5.84 -5.92 -19.17
C ASN A 325 -7.20 -5.95 -18.42
N ARG A 326 -7.30 -6.61 -17.27
CA ARG A 326 -8.53 -6.64 -16.46
C ARG A 326 -8.88 -5.29 -15.85
N LEU A 327 -7.86 -4.51 -15.48
CA LEU A 327 -8.06 -3.18 -14.95
C LEU A 327 -8.40 -2.19 -16.06
N ILE A 328 -7.48 -2.01 -17.02
CA ILE A 328 -7.64 -0.96 -18.03
C ILE A 328 -8.54 -1.35 -19.20
N GLY A 329 -8.82 -2.64 -19.40
CA GLY A 329 -9.73 -3.13 -20.44
C GLY A 329 -11.18 -2.70 -20.23
N GLN A 330 -11.57 -2.36 -19.00
CA GLN A 330 -12.88 -1.74 -18.73
C GLN A 330 -13.05 -0.39 -19.43
N ALA A 331 -11.96 0.27 -19.82
CA ALA A 331 -12.00 1.50 -20.59
C ALA A 331 -12.19 1.29 -22.10
N ASP A 332 -12.07 0.03 -22.60
CA ASP A 332 -12.17 -0.29 -24.02
C ASP A 332 -13.61 -0.14 -24.52
N ILE A 333 -13.78 0.69 -25.54
CA ILE A 333 -15.08 0.92 -26.20
C ILE A 333 -15.23 0.12 -27.50
N SER A 334 -14.20 -0.63 -27.91
CA SER A 334 -14.20 -1.38 -29.18
C SER A 334 -14.82 -2.78 -29.09
N GLY A 335 -15.06 -3.30 -27.89
CA GLY A 335 -15.55 -4.66 -27.65
C GLY A 335 -14.44 -5.72 -27.64
N ARG A 336 -13.17 -5.31 -27.74
CA ARG A 336 -12.02 -6.23 -27.69
C ARG A 336 -11.82 -6.77 -26.29
N TYR A 337 -12.10 -5.98 -25.25
CA TYR A 337 -12.03 -6.49 -23.88
C TYR A 337 -13.06 -7.60 -23.62
N GLN A 338 -14.32 -7.43 -24.07
CA GLN A 338 -15.33 -8.49 -23.95
C GLN A 338 -14.96 -9.73 -24.77
N THR A 339 -14.35 -9.54 -25.95
CA THR A 339 -13.80 -10.65 -26.75
C THR A 339 -12.67 -11.38 -26.01
N TRP A 340 -11.80 -10.63 -25.35
CA TRP A 340 -10.72 -11.15 -24.52
C TRP A 340 -11.27 -11.94 -23.32
N LEU A 341 -12.28 -11.42 -22.63
CA LEU A 341 -12.96 -12.13 -21.53
C LEU A 341 -13.62 -13.45 -22.01
N ALA A 342 -14.30 -13.43 -23.17
CA ALA A 342 -14.93 -14.61 -23.75
C ALA A 342 -13.92 -15.65 -24.30
N THR A 343 -12.68 -15.22 -24.53
CA THR A 343 -11.62 -16.12 -25.00
C THR A 343 -11.16 -17.03 -23.86
N PRO A 344 -11.01 -18.36 -24.08
CA PRO A 344 -10.46 -19.26 -23.07
C PRO A 344 -9.13 -18.75 -22.53
N LEU A 345 -8.95 -18.84 -21.21
CA LEU A 345 -7.83 -18.22 -20.48
C LEU A 345 -6.47 -18.45 -21.15
N ASN A 346 -6.15 -19.69 -21.52
CA ASN A 346 -4.87 -20.07 -22.14
C ASN A 346 -4.66 -19.55 -23.57
N ARG A 347 -5.67 -18.91 -24.18
CA ARG A 347 -5.62 -18.31 -25.52
C ARG A 347 -5.80 -16.79 -25.49
N ARG A 348 -6.05 -16.21 -24.33
CA ARG A 348 -6.09 -14.75 -24.15
C ARG A 348 -4.70 -14.19 -24.39
N ASP A 349 -4.58 -13.16 -25.21
CA ASP A 349 -3.33 -12.43 -25.43
C ASP A 349 -3.64 -10.92 -25.35
N ARG A 350 -2.60 -10.09 -25.32
CA ARG A 350 -2.75 -8.63 -25.33
C ARG A 350 -3.59 -8.17 -26.52
N PHE A 351 -4.29 -7.05 -26.33
CA PHE A 351 -5.04 -6.37 -27.37
C PHE A 351 -4.88 -4.85 -27.20
N ASP A 352 -5.16 -4.13 -28.28
CA ASP A 352 -5.14 -2.66 -28.28
C ASP A 352 -6.47 -2.12 -27.73
N ILE A 353 -6.41 -1.27 -26.72
CA ILE A 353 -7.54 -0.60 -26.07
C ILE A 353 -7.87 0.68 -26.82
N ALA A 354 -9.08 0.76 -27.38
CA ALA A 354 -9.61 2.02 -27.86
C ALA A 354 -10.45 2.65 -26.74
N THR A 355 -10.07 3.84 -26.28
CA THR A 355 -10.74 4.48 -25.15
C THR A 355 -10.75 6.01 -25.27
N PRO A 356 -11.79 6.70 -24.75
CA PRO A 356 -11.74 8.14 -24.53
C PRO A 356 -10.94 8.52 -23.27
N ASP A 357 -10.56 7.57 -22.40
CA ASP A 357 -9.81 7.88 -21.18
C ASP A 357 -8.34 8.21 -21.49
N ARG A 358 -8.03 9.51 -21.44
CA ARG A 358 -6.70 10.03 -21.77
C ARG A 358 -5.64 9.74 -20.73
N ARG A 359 -5.98 9.13 -19.59
CA ARG A 359 -4.98 8.57 -18.66
C ARG A 359 -4.34 7.30 -19.23
N ILE A 360 -5.08 6.54 -20.04
CA ILE A 360 -4.65 5.24 -20.61
C ILE A 360 -4.03 5.41 -22.00
N THR A 361 -4.70 6.09 -22.93
CA THR A 361 -4.16 6.30 -24.29
C THR A 361 -4.38 7.72 -24.80
N GLY A 362 -3.49 8.17 -25.66
CA GLY A 362 -3.72 9.35 -26.49
C GLY A 362 -4.75 9.06 -27.59
N ALA A 363 -4.75 9.88 -28.65
CA ALA A 363 -5.77 9.82 -29.71
C ALA A 363 -5.87 8.44 -30.41
N THR A 364 -4.83 7.61 -30.36
CA THR A 364 -4.84 6.24 -30.90
C THR A 364 -4.51 5.20 -29.83
N PRO A 365 -4.95 3.93 -29.96
CA PRO A 365 -4.66 2.87 -28.98
C PRO A 365 -3.17 2.63 -28.69
N GLN A 366 -2.28 3.03 -29.60
CA GLN A 366 -0.84 2.82 -29.53
C GLN A 366 -0.08 4.12 -29.22
N SER A 367 -0.78 5.16 -28.76
CA SER A 367 -0.20 6.42 -28.31
C SER A 367 -0.20 6.52 -26.79
N ASN A 368 0.76 7.27 -26.24
CA ASN A 368 0.86 7.50 -24.80
C ASN A 368 -0.37 8.26 -24.28
N GLY A 369 -0.88 7.83 -23.13
CA GLY A 369 -1.80 8.60 -22.31
C GLY A 369 -1.05 9.39 -21.22
N ALA A 370 -1.80 10.07 -20.37
CA ALA A 370 -1.24 10.92 -19.32
C ALA A 370 -0.57 10.14 -18.19
N TYR A 371 -1.03 8.91 -17.92
CA TYR A 371 -0.46 8.02 -16.89
C TYR A 371 0.23 6.81 -17.51
N THR A 372 0.19 6.66 -18.84
CA THR A 372 0.48 5.39 -19.49
C THR A 372 1.32 5.58 -20.75
N ARG A 373 2.39 4.81 -20.86
CA ARG A 373 3.16 4.67 -22.11
C ARG A 373 2.75 3.41 -22.85
N TYR A 374 2.65 3.52 -24.18
CA TYR A 374 2.45 2.33 -25.01
C TYR A 374 3.78 1.70 -25.42
N TRP A 375 3.87 0.38 -25.31
CA TRP A 375 4.96 -0.40 -25.86
C TRP A 375 4.45 -1.64 -26.59
N GLY A 376 4.80 -1.73 -27.87
CA GLY A 376 4.41 -2.85 -28.73
C GLY A 376 5.17 -4.15 -28.47
N HIS A 377 6.10 -4.25 -27.52
CA HIS A 377 6.86 -5.48 -27.23
C HIS A 377 6.28 -6.25 -26.02
N ASN A 378 6.68 -7.51 -25.85
CA ASN A 378 6.23 -8.37 -24.76
C ASN A 378 6.79 -7.88 -23.40
N ASN A 379 5.97 -7.86 -22.35
CA ASN A 379 6.34 -7.48 -20.99
C ASN A 379 7.08 -8.58 -20.22
N GLY A 380 7.87 -9.38 -20.92
CA GLY A 380 8.68 -10.46 -20.35
C GLY A 380 7.94 -11.78 -20.10
N PHE A 381 6.60 -11.84 -20.14
CA PHE A 381 5.88 -13.09 -19.88
C PHE A 381 6.09 -14.14 -20.99
N PRO A 382 6.69 -15.31 -20.66
CA PRO A 382 6.86 -16.38 -21.62
C PRO A 382 5.51 -17.06 -21.87
N GLU A 383 5.35 -17.62 -23.06
CA GLU A 383 4.07 -18.18 -23.51
C GLU A 383 3.54 -19.27 -22.56
N GLY A 384 4.44 -20.13 -22.05
CA GLY A 384 4.10 -21.20 -21.11
C GLY A 384 3.62 -20.73 -19.73
N ARG A 385 3.71 -19.43 -19.40
CA ARG A 385 3.24 -18.84 -18.14
C ARG A 385 1.93 -18.09 -18.27
N GLY A 386 1.35 -18.07 -19.48
CA GLY A 386 0.06 -17.45 -19.73
C GLY A 386 0.17 -16.15 -20.51
N LEU A 387 -0.36 -16.17 -21.73
CA LEU A 387 -0.47 -14.98 -22.59
C LEU A 387 -1.43 -13.93 -22.03
N TYR A 388 -2.33 -14.31 -21.13
CA TYR A 388 -3.30 -13.42 -20.48
C TYR A 388 -2.64 -12.31 -19.65
N PHE A 389 -1.39 -12.50 -19.23
CA PHE A 389 -0.59 -11.49 -18.53
C PHE A 389 0.09 -10.48 -19.46
N ARG A 390 0.00 -10.65 -20.78
CA ARG A 390 0.62 -9.72 -21.73
C ARG A 390 -0.21 -8.45 -21.86
N SER A 391 0.46 -7.31 -21.81
CA SER A 391 -0.15 -5.99 -22.04
C SER A 391 0.86 -5.07 -22.72
N GLY A 392 0.36 -4.17 -23.57
CA GLY A 392 1.15 -3.13 -24.22
C GLY A 392 1.28 -1.85 -23.38
N TYR A 393 0.54 -1.73 -22.28
CA TYR A 393 0.34 -0.47 -21.58
C TYR A 393 1.18 -0.44 -20.30
N GLN A 394 2.15 0.46 -20.21
CA GLN A 394 3.00 0.65 -19.03
C GLN A 394 2.54 1.84 -18.22
N TRP A 395 2.45 1.71 -16.90
CA TRP A 395 2.26 2.85 -16.00
C TRP A 395 3.51 3.74 -16.01
N ALA A 396 3.33 5.04 -16.20
CA ALA A 396 4.42 6.01 -16.42
C ALA A 396 4.11 7.39 -15.81
N ARG A 397 3.20 7.45 -14.83
CA ARG A 397 2.69 8.71 -14.29
C ARG A 397 3.76 9.51 -13.56
N HIS A 398 4.67 8.85 -12.82
CA HIS A 398 5.73 9.54 -12.09
C HIS A 398 6.76 10.11 -13.07
N PHE A 399 7.13 9.34 -14.10
CA PHE A 399 7.96 9.82 -15.19
C PHE A 399 7.37 11.03 -15.92
N PHE A 400 6.07 11.04 -16.21
CA PHE A 400 5.43 12.18 -16.88
C PHE A 400 5.38 13.45 -16.02
N ARG A 401 5.65 13.36 -14.70
CA ARG A 401 5.91 14.54 -13.85
C ARG A 401 7.34 15.09 -14.01
N GLY A 402 8.17 14.48 -14.85
CA GLY A 402 9.57 14.85 -15.05
C GLY A 402 10.53 14.23 -14.03
N PHE A 403 10.10 13.16 -13.36
CA PHE A 403 10.87 12.45 -12.35
C PHE A 403 11.38 11.09 -12.86
N ASP A 404 12.25 10.45 -12.10
CA ASP A 404 12.59 9.04 -12.25
C ASP A 404 12.27 8.28 -10.94
N ALA A 405 12.51 6.97 -10.90
CA ALA A 405 12.17 6.13 -9.76
C ALA A 405 12.86 6.52 -8.43
N ASN A 406 13.94 7.31 -8.49
CA ASN A 406 14.77 7.71 -7.36
C ASN A 406 14.70 9.22 -7.09
N SER A 407 14.02 10.01 -7.92
CA SER A 407 13.98 11.47 -7.81
C SER A 407 12.57 12.02 -7.75
N GLY A 408 12.45 13.26 -7.26
CA GLY A 408 11.17 13.97 -7.13
C GLY A 408 10.41 13.59 -5.86
N THR A 409 9.08 13.52 -5.96
CA THR A 409 8.21 13.17 -4.83
C THR A 409 7.35 11.96 -5.12
N ALA A 410 7.41 10.96 -4.23
CA ALA A 410 6.44 9.87 -4.18
C ALA A 410 5.18 10.34 -3.44
N ILE A 411 4.00 9.91 -3.88
CA ILE A 411 2.74 10.18 -3.19
C ILE A 411 2.33 8.90 -2.45
N LEU A 412 2.22 8.96 -1.12
CA LEU A 412 1.83 7.81 -0.29
C LEU A 412 0.32 7.74 -0.05
N ALA A 413 -0.32 8.91 0.04
CA ALA A 413 -1.76 9.08 0.19
C ALA A 413 -2.14 10.38 -0.48
N SER A 414 -3.15 10.36 -1.34
CA SER A 414 -3.55 11.54 -2.11
C SER A 414 -4.83 12.17 -1.57
N ALA A 415 -5.04 13.44 -1.89
CA ALA A 415 -6.33 14.08 -1.69
C ALA A 415 -7.45 13.38 -2.50
N ASP A 416 -7.10 12.80 -3.65
CA ASP A 416 -8.01 12.03 -4.49
C ASP A 416 -8.42 10.71 -3.82
N GLU A 417 -7.52 10.03 -3.12
CA GLU A 417 -7.87 8.85 -2.34
C GLU A 417 -8.89 9.18 -1.25
N ASN A 418 -8.61 10.22 -0.46
CA ASN A 418 -9.52 10.66 0.58
C ASN A 418 -10.90 11.03 0.00
N ARG A 419 -10.91 11.70 -1.16
CA ARG A 419 -12.13 12.07 -1.88
C ARG A 419 -12.92 10.86 -2.38
N LEU A 420 -12.25 9.86 -2.93
CA LEU A 420 -12.91 8.66 -3.48
C LEU A 420 -13.38 7.72 -2.36
N LEU A 421 -12.67 7.63 -1.23
CA LEU A 421 -13.17 7.01 0.00
C LEU A 421 -14.44 7.71 0.50
N ARG A 422 -14.46 9.05 0.48
CA ARG A 422 -15.64 9.84 0.84
C ARG A 422 -16.81 9.60 -0.11
N ALA A 423 -16.55 9.54 -1.41
CA ALA A 423 -17.56 9.25 -2.41
C ALA A 423 -18.21 7.87 -2.18
N GLU A 424 -17.40 6.86 -1.87
CA GLU A 424 -17.90 5.53 -1.49
C GLU A 424 -18.78 5.57 -0.25
N ALA A 425 -18.33 6.28 0.79
CA ALA A 425 -19.12 6.46 2.00
C ALA A 425 -20.48 7.13 1.70
N LEU A 426 -20.51 8.13 0.81
CA LEU A 426 -21.75 8.76 0.36
C LEU A 426 -22.68 7.80 -0.40
N ILE A 427 -22.14 6.89 -1.23
CA ILE A 427 -22.94 5.84 -1.87
C ILE A 427 -23.62 4.97 -0.82
N HIS A 428 -22.87 4.49 0.18
CA HIS A 428 -23.41 3.67 1.25
C HIS A 428 -24.41 4.42 2.16
N MET A 429 -24.29 5.75 2.26
CA MET A 429 -25.23 6.61 2.99
C MET A 429 -26.44 7.05 2.13
N GLY A 430 -26.51 6.65 0.86
CA GLY A 430 -27.61 6.95 -0.06
C GLY A 430 -27.53 8.33 -0.73
N ASP A 431 -26.47 9.11 -0.51
CA ASP A 431 -26.23 10.38 -1.19
C ASP A 431 -25.49 10.17 -2.50
N LEU A 432 -26.21 9.62 -3.48
CA LEU A 432 -25.66 9.28 -4.80
C LEU A 432 -25.26 10.52 -5.62
N SER A 433 -25.94 11.65 -5.41
CA SER A 433 -25.60 12.92 -6.06
C SER A 433 -24.30 13.49 -5.51
N GLY A 434 -24.14 13.55 -4.18
CA GLY A 434 -22.89 13.98 -3.57
C GLY A 434 -21.71 13.05 -3.92
N ALA A 435 -21.95 11.73 -4.00
CA ALA A 435 -20.95 10.79 -4.48
C ALA A 435 -20.51 11.08 -5.92
N ALA A 436 -21.48 11.30 -6.84
CA ALA A 436 -21.19 11.64 -8.23
C ALA A 436 -20.37 12.93 -8.35
N GLU A 437 -20.67 13.97 -7.56
CA GLU A 437 -19.89 15.21 -7.52
C GLU A 437 -18.42 14.96 -7.16
N LEU A 438 -18.15 14.13 -6.15
CA LEU A 438 -16.78 13.81 -5.73
C LEU A 438 -16.04 12.94 -6.76
N ILE A 439 -16.70 11.96 -7.36
CA ILE A 439 -16.14 11.12 -8.44
C ILE A 439 -15.77 11.99 -9.66
N ASN A 440 -16.61 12.99 -9.97
CA ASN A 440 -16.38 13.86 -11.13
C ASN A 440 -15.13 14.73 -11.02
N VAL A 441 -14.58 14.95 -9.82
CA VAL A 441 -13.34 15.73 -9.63
C VAL A 441 -12.13 15.09 -10.30
N THR A 442 -11.99 13.77 -10.21
CA THR A 442 -10.91 13.04 -10.89
C THR A 442 -11.28 12.75 -12.33
N ARG A 443 -12.52 12.30 -12.54
CA ARG A 443 -13.00 11.81 -13.82
C ARG A 443 -12.99 12.86 -14.94
N THR A 444 -13.36 14.10 -14.62
CA THR A 444 -13.48 15.19 -15.62
C THR A 444 -12.20 16.03 -15.76
N ARG A 445 -11.16 15.70 -14.98
CA ARG A 445 -9.89 16.42 -14.99
C ARG A 445 -9.28 16.38 -16.40
N SER A 446 -8.95 17.55 -16.93
CA SER A 446 -8.25 17.63 -18.22
C SER A 446 -6.83 17.08 -18.12
N HIS A 447 -6.35 16.47 -19.21
CA HIS A 447 -5.03 15.88 -19.29
C HIS A 447 -4.24 16.45 -20.47
N THR A 448 -3.05 16.96 -20.20
CA THR A 448 -2.08 17.32 -21.23
C THR A 448 -1.16 16.14 -21.47
N LEU A 449 -1.06 15.69 -22.71
CA LEU A 449 -0.20 14.56 -23.07
C LEU A 449 1.19 15.04 -23.50
N ASP A 450 2.09 14.09 -23.79
CA ASP A 450 3.45 14.36 -24.24
C ASP A 450 3.52 15.05 -25.62
N ASP A 451 2.46 14.97 -26.41
CA ASP A 451 2.24 15.75 -27.63
C ASP A 451 1.95 17.25 -27.38
N GLY A 452 1.78 17.65 -26.11
CA GLY A 452 1.44 19.02 -25.70
C GLY A 452 -0.03 19.40 -25.87
N ILE A 453 -0.89 18.48 -26.30
CA ILE A 453 -2.33 18.70 -26.49
C ILE A 453 -3.05 18.41 -25.17
N THR A 454 -3.89 19.36 -24.74
CA THR A 454 -4.81 19.17 -23.62
C THR A 454 -6.13 18.61 -24.10
N TYR A 455 -6.50 17.46 -23.54
CA TYR A 455 -7.79 16.81 -23.77
C TYR A 455 -8.69 16.99 -22.55
N PRO A 456 -10.02 17.08 -22.73
CA PRO A 456 -10.94 16.99 -21.61
C PRO A 456 -10.83 15.61 -20.95
N GLY A 457 -11.17 15.54 -19.67
CA GLY A 457 -11.37 14.26 -18.99
C GLY A 457 -12.60 13.51 -19.53
N LEU A 458 -12.92 12.38 -18.90
CA LEU A 458 -14.12 11.62 -19.23
C LEU A 458 -15.39 12.44 -18.94
N PRO A 459 -16.51 12.19 -19.66
CA PRO A 459 -17.79 12.80 -19.34
C PRO A 459 -18.20 12.53 -17.89
N PRO A 460 -18.84 13.49 -17.20
CA PRO A 460 -19.23 13.32 -15.81
C PRO A 460 -20.21 12.16 -15.64
N VAL A 461 -20.12 11.47 -14.50
CA VAL A 461 -21.18 10.56 -14.03
C VAL A 461 -22.33 11.35 -13.43
N THR A 462 -23.50 10.71 -13.42
CA THR A 462 -24.68 11.17 -12.69
C THR A 462 -24.92 10.28 -11.46
N ARG A 463 -25.97 10.57 -10.69
CA ARG A 463 -26.41 9.68 -9.60
C ARG A 463 -26.73 8.25 -10.06
N ASP A 464 -27.04 8.05 -11.34
CA ASP A 464 -27.35 6.76 -11.93
C ASP A 464 -26.12 6.06 -12.52
N GLY A 465 -24.96 6.73 -12.55
CA GLY A 465 -23.70 6.20 -13.07
C GLY A 465 -23.22 6.86 -14.36
N VAL A 466 -22.46 6.12 -15.15
CA VAL A 466 -21.92 6.57 -16.44
C VAL A 466 -23.07 6.71 -17.45
N PRO A 467 -23.25 7.89 -18.09
CA PRO A 467 -24.27 8.04 -19.11
C PRO A 467 -24.11 7.04 -20.26
N GLU A 468 -25.22 6.36 -20.62
CA GLU A 468 -25.26 5.39 -21.71
C GLU A 468 -24.83 6.02 -23.04
N SER A 469 -23.79 5.47 -23.65
CA SER A 469 -23.25 5.92 -24.93
C SER A 469 -22.34 4.89 -25.58
N ALA A 470 -22.06 5.04 -26.88
CA ALA A 470 -21.07 4.22 -27.58
C ALA A 470 -19.64 4.43 -27.05
N ASP A 471 -19.37 5.56 -26.40
CA ASP A 471 -18.05 5.92 -25.88
C ASP A 471 -17.97 5.84 -24.35
N CYS A 472 -18.92 5.19 -23.68
CA CYS A 472 -18.89 5.12 -22.22
C CYS A 472 -17.70 4.30 -21.71
N ALA A 473 -17.04 4.82 -20.68
CA ALA A 473 -15.97 4.16 -19.93
C ALA A 473 -16.10 4.52 -18.45
N PRO A 474 -15.96 3.57 -17.51
CA PRO A 474 -15.76 2.14 -17.72
C PRO A 474 -17.02 1.42 -18.24
N ARG A 475 -16.79 0.27 -18.88
CA ARG A 475 -17.78 -0.76 -19.20
C ARG A 475 -17.63 -1.96 -18.27
N ILE A 476 -18.74 -2.63 -17.98
CA ILE A 476 -18.74 -3.92 -17.29
C ILE A 476 -18.47 -5.08 -18.27
N ASP A 477 -18.33 -6.30 -17.74
CA ASP A 477 -18.00 -7.50 -18.51
C ASP A 477 -19.01 -7.85 -19.61
N SER A 478 -20.28 -7.46 -19.46
CA SER A 478 -21.29 -7.61 -20.51
C SER A 478 -21.14 -6.59 -21.65
N GLY A 479 -20.27 -5.59 -21.48
CA GLY A 479 -20.09 -4.47 -22.40
C GLY A 479 -21.01 -3.28 -22.14
N ALA A 480 -21.94 -3.36 -21.19
CA ALA A 480 -22.78 -2.21 -20.80
C ALA A 480 -21.96 -1.12 -20.08
N CYS A 481 -22.47 0.10 -20.05
CA CYS A 481 -21.84 1.20 -19.29
C CYS A 481 -21.90 0.91 -17.79
N GLY A 482 -20.87 1.35 -17.06
CA GLY A 482 -20.82 1.18 -15.61
C GLY A 482 -21.84 2.05 -14.87
N ASP A 483 -22.42 1.49 -13.81
CA ASP A 483 -23.17 2.29 -12.83
C ASP A 483 -22.24 3.16 -11.96
N LEU A 484 -22.80 3.86 -10.97
CA LEU A 484 -22.04 4.75 -10.10
C LEU A 484 -20.95 4.03 -9.28
N MET A 485 -21.22 2.82 -8.79
CA MET A 485 -20.23 2.02 -8.05
C MET A 485 -19.12 1.54 -9.00
N VAL A 486 -19.47 1.15 -10.22
CA VAL A 486 -18.50 0.78 -11.26
C VAL A 486 -17.61 1.96 -11.64
N ALA A 487 -18.17 3.17 -11.77
CA ALA A 487 -17.39 4.37 -12.02
C ALA A 487 -16.46 4.71 -10.85
N LEU A 488 -16.96 4.64 -9.61
CA LEU A 488 -16.16 4.86 -8.41
C LEU A 488 -14.95 3.92 -8.33
N ARG A 489 -15.18 2.60 -8.46
CA ARG A 489 -14.08 1.62 -8.38
C ARG A 489 -13.08 1.81 -9.50
N TYR A 490 -13.54 2.15 -10.70
CA TYR A 490 -12.65 2.45 -11.83
C TYR A 490 -11.78 3.68 -11.57
N GLU A 491 -12.38 4.81 -11.16
CA GLU A 491 -11.63 6.02 -10.80
C GLU A 491 -10.61 5.74 -9.69
N ARG A 492 -11.00 4.98 -8.67
CA ARG A 492 -10.13 4.62 -7.55
C ARG A 492 -8.96 3.74 -7.97
N MET A 493 -9.17 2.78 -8.86
CA MET A 493 -8.10 1.91 -9.34
C MET A 493 -7.16 2.62 -10.32
N ILE A 494 -7.66 3.54 -11.16
CA ILE A 494 -6.81 4.30 -12.11
C ILE A 494 -6.04 5.43 -11.40
N GLU A 495 -6.72 6.23 -10.58
CA GLU A 495 -6.10 7.40 -9.94
C GLU A 495 -5.10 7.06 -8.86
N LEU A 496 -5.25 5.90 -8.21
CA LEU A 496 -4.40 5.53 -7.09
C LEU A 496 -3.35 4.49 -7.46
N ALA A 497 -3.32 4.04 -8.71
CA ALA A 497 -2.34 3.07 -9.19
C ALA A 497 -0.91 3.58 -8.98
N GLY A 498 -0.05 2.70 -8.46
CA GLY A 498 1.36 3.00 -8.16
C GLY A 498 1.60 3.83 -6.89
N LEU A 499 0.57 4.25 -6.15
CA LEU A 499 0.76 5.03 -4.91
C LEU A 499 1.09 4.18 -3.69
N ASP A 500 0.66 2.92 -3.66
CA ASP A 500 0.90 1.98 -2.58
C ASP A 500 0.74 0.57 -3.16
N ALA A 501 1.78 -0.27 -3.03
CA ALA A 501 1.81 -1.60 -3.61
C ALA A 501 0.71 -2.54 -3.09
N PHE A 502 0.30 -2.37 -1.84
CA PHE A 502 -0.68 -3.23 -1.18
C PHE A 502 -2.13 -2.74 -1.39
N ARG A 503 -2.34 -1.42 -1.51
CA ARG A 503 -3.67 -0.79 -1.62
C ARG A 503 -4.52 -1.37 -2.74
N GLY A 504 -3.97 -1.54 -3.95
CA GLY A 504 -4.69 -2.09 -5.10
C GLY A 504 -5.24 -3.50 -4.84
N PHE A 505 -4.48 -4.34 -4.14
CA PHE A 505 -4.92 -5.68 -3.72
C PHE A 505 -6.05 -5.58 -2.69
N ALA A 506 -5.91 -4.73 -1.67
CA ALA A 506 -6.90 -4.57 -0.62
C ALA A 506 -8.25 -4.06 -1.17
N ASP A 507 -8.25 -3.06 -2.07
CA ASP A 507 -9.46 -2.61 -2.76
C ASP A 507 -10.07 -3.71 -3.64
N SER A 508 -9.24 -4.42 -4.41
CA SER A 508 -9.71 -5.47 -5.32
C SER A 508 -10.45 -6.59 -4.60
N ARG A 509 -10.01 -6.97 -3.39
CA ARG A 509 -10.73 -7.94 -2.54
C ARG A 509 -12.13 -7.45 -2.17
N GLY A 510 -12.21 -6.25 -1.58
CA GLY A 510 -13.46 -5.67 -1.12
C GLY A 510 -14.44 -5.39 -2.27
N PHE A 511 -13.93 -5.09 -3.47
CA PHE A 511 -14.74 -4.89 -4.67
C PHE A 511 -15.02 -6.18 -5.47
N GLY A 512 -14.48 -7.34 -5.07
CA GLY A 512 -14.67 -8.60 -5.79
C GLY A 512 -14.00 -8.66 -7.16
N LEU A 513 -12.90 -7.91 -7.36
CA LEU A 513 -12.17 -7.80 -8.62
C LEU A 513 -11.06 -8.84 -8.80
N LEU A 514 -10.64 -9.51 -7.72
CA LEU A 514 -9.59 -10.51 -7.82
C LEU A 514 -10.01 -11.69 -8.69
N PRO A 515 -9.12 -12.25 -9.51
CA PRO A 515 -9.36 -13.51 -10.20
C PRO A 515 -9.78 -14.61 -9.23
N ASP A 516 -10.59 -15.54 -9.71
CA ASP A 516 -10.99 -16.72 -8.97
C ASP A 516 -9.77 -17.41 -8.34
N ASP A 517 -10.00 -17.92 -7.14
CA ASP A 517 -9.05 -18.70 -6.35
C ASP A 517 -7.88 -17.90 -5.76
N SER A 518 -7.81 -16.58 -6.00
CA SER A 518 -6.86 -15.70 -5.31
C SER A 518 -7.07 -15.75 -3.79
N PHE A 519 -6.01 -15.70 -3.00
CA PHE A 519 -6.17 -15.55 -1.54
C PHE A 519 -6.77 -14.18 -1.20
N LEU A 520 -7.71 -14.14 -0.26
CA LEU A 520 -8.31 -12.91 0.27
C LEU A 520 -7.63 -12.42 1.53
N VAL A 521 -6.81 -13.25 2.18
CA VAL A 521 -6.08 -12.88 3.39
C VAL A 521 -4.82 -13.72 3.49
N ALA A 522 -3.73 -13.14 3.98
CA ALA A 522 -2.53 -13.88 4.28
C ALA A 522 -2.63 -14.55 5.66
N PRO A 523 -2.15 -15.78 5.83
CA PRO A 523 -1.94 -16.36 7.16
C PRO A 523 -0.76 -15.68 7.86
N VAL A 524 -0.66 -15.83 9.18
CA VAL A 524 0.61 -15.57 9.89
C VAL A 524 1.75 -16.32 9.17
N PRO A 525 2.89 -15.67 8.85
CA PRO A 525 3.96 -16.32 8.11
C PRO A 525 4.44 -17.61 8.77
N GLY A 526 4.65 -18.66 7.97
CA GLY A 526 5.00 -19.99 8.47
C GLY A 526 6.29 -20.04 9.29
N ASN A 527 7.25 -19.14 9.02
CA ASN A 527 8.47 -19.03 9.84
C ASN A 527 8.15 -18.49 11.25
N GLU A 528 7.21 -17.56 11.37
CA GLU A 528 6.74 -17.05 12.67
C GLU A 528 5.94 -18.12 13.42
N LEU A 529 5.07 -18.85 12.71
CA LEU A 529 4.32 -19.97 13.29
C LEU A 529 5.27 -21.06 13.82
N GLU A 530 6.37 -21.35 13.11
CA GLU A 530 7.39 -22.29 13.58
C GLU A 530 8.10 -21.79 14.85
N VAL A 531 8.51 -20.51 14.90
CA VAL A 531 9.09 -19.87 16.10
C VAL A 531 8.11 -19.94 17.28
N PHE A 532 6.84 -19.67 17.03
CA PHE A 532 5.77 -19.80 18.02
C PHE A 532 5.27 -21.23 18.19
N SER A 533 5.90 -22.25 17.61
CA SER A 533 5.47 -23.66 17.71
C SER A 533 3.96 -23.87 17.48
N LEU A 534 3.37 -23.06 16.60
CA LEU A 534 1.97 -23.11 16.21
C LEU A 534 1.82 -23.93 14.91
N PRO A 535 0.65 -24.55 14.66
CA PRO A 535 0.40 -25.23 13.40
C PRO A 535 0.52 -24.28 12.21
N ILE A 536 1.18 -24.72 11.14
CA ILE A 536 1.26 -23.99 9.86
C ILE A 536 -0.04 -24.18 9.08
N TYR A 537 -0.62 -23.10 8.59
CA TYR A 537 -1.86 -23.08 7.80
C TYR A 537 -1.73 -22.11 6.60
N THR A 538 -2.70 -22.16 5.68
CA THR A 538 -2.74 -21.30 4.49
C THR A 538 -4.15 -21.09 3.94
N PHE A 539 -4.26 -20.20 2.96
CA PHE A 539 -5.51 -19.70 2.35
C PHE A 539 -5.40 -19.58 0.82
N GLY A 540 -6.56 -19.41 0.17
CA GLY A 540 -6.68 -19.32 -1.28
C GLY A 540 -6.66 -20.68 -1.98
N GLY A 541 -6.63 -20.66 -3.31
CA GLY A 541 -6.69 -21.84 -4.16
C GLY A 541 -8.12 -22.38 -4.33
N ASP A 542 -8.31 -23.25 -5.32
CA ASP A 542 -9.62 -23.80 -5.65
C ASP A 542 -10.24 -24.54 -4.45
N GLY A 543 -11.42 -24.09 -4.05
CA GLY A 543 -12.17 -24.61 -2.90
C GLY A 543 -11.52 -24.35 -1.53
N GLY A 544 -10.42 -23.60 -1.47
CA GLY A 544 -9.73 -23.23 -0.23
C GLY A 544 -10.49 -22.19 0.60
N GLU A 545 -10.17 -22.13 1.90
CA GLU A 545 -10.66 -21.06 2.76
C GLU A 545 -10.09 -19.70 2.32
N TRP A 546 -10.88 -18.64 2.45
CA TRP A 546 -10.53 -17.29 2.00
C TRP A 546 -10.06 -17.23 0.53
N SER A 547 -10.72 -18.04 -0.30
CA SER A 547 -10.51 -18.09 -1.73
C SER A 547 -11.47 -17.14 -2.45
N ALA A 548 -10.92 -16.30 -3.33
CA ALA A 548 -11.68 -15.28 -4.05
C ALA A 548 -12.64 -15.93 -5.05
N ARG A 549 -13.80 -15.30 -5.20
CA ARG A 549 -14.70 -15.49 -6.35
C ARG A 549 -14.83 -14.16 -7.04
N TYR A 550 -14.51 -14.13 -8.33
CA TYR A 550 -14.65 -12.93 -9.15
C TYR A 550 -16.13 -12.56 -9.22
N ALA A 551 -16.47 -11.46 -8.56
CA ALA A 551 -17.82 -10.93 -8.45
C ALA A 551 -17.76 -9.41 -8.25
N PRO A 552 -17.43 -8.64 -9.31
CA PRO A 552 -17.28 -7.20 -9.23
C PRO A 552 -18.56 -6.55 -8.72
N VAL A 553 -18.42 -5.69 -7.70
CA VAL A 553 -19.57 -5.00 -7.13
C VAL A 553 -20.17 -3.96 -8.08
N THR A 554 -21.49 -3.84 -7.98
CA THR A 554 -22.33 -2.89 -8.70
C THR A 554 -23.27 -2.19 -7.71
N MET A 555 -24.02 -1.18 -8.17
CA MET A 555 -25.08 -0.56 -7.39
C MET A 555 -26.21 -1.54 -7.04
N ALA A 556 -26.42 -2.60 -7.82
CA ALA A 556 -27.42 -3.63 -7.50
C ALA A 556 -27.08 -4.41 -6.23
N ASP A 557 -25.79 -4.50 -5.89
CA ASP A 557 -25.31 -5.17 -4.68
C ASP A 557 -25.43 -4.31 -3.42
N MET A 558 -25.77 -3.03 -3.55
CA MET A 558 -25.89 -2.05 -2.46
C MET A 558 -27.31 -1.94 -1.89
N GLN A 559 -28.27 -2.62 -2.50
CA GLN A 559 -29.67 -2.75 -2.05
C GLN A 559 -29.85 -4.00 -1.21
#